data_AF-A0A397CR40-F1
#
_entry.id   AF-A0A397CR40-F1
#
_cell.length_a   1.000
_cell.length_b   1.000
_cell.length_c   1.000
_cell.angle_alpha   90.00
_cell.angle_beta   90.00
_cell.angle_gamma   90.00
#
_symmetry.space_group_name_H-M   'P 1'
#
loop_
_entity.id
_entity.type
_entity.pdbx_description
1 polymer ?
#
loop_
_entity_poly.entity_id
_entity_poly.type
_entity_poly.pdbx_seq_one_letter_code
_entity_poly.pdbx_strand_id
1 'polypeptide(L)'
;MHSNPCYNLISALEGFNSTIFAYGQTGSGKTFTITGGAERYEDRGIIPRSLSMIFGEMKKYPDRQTNAYISYLEIYNNQGYDLLNEDHQNTKDIEDLPKVSMLEDEDGNCHLRNLSMHRVASEEDALNLLFLGDTNRAVSETSMNLASSRSHCIFTVSLESRRGGGSEVILRSKLHMVDLAGYRAHKTGAKGKVLREATYINTSLHYLEMVIVALHEKNTKGRSHIPYRNSMMTSVLRDSLGGNCKTVMVATASAEKEQTDESLSTCRFAQRVARVRNDAHLNEEVDPVILIRQLKAQIAALQEELTVLKGDVKEGDDLKEYEKDKLRQKVVEYANNPDADAHLNMGEISYTKMRLCFGFLKAMITGDSATAIRENKALLKKKYDTAKALAATVNEARNSIKELTAKMEKLRTDKAVASVITTNLSTTIESGLVSDDEMAIVAAIDAHKRAYKVGFNQLNDLKKEIQHVQKMLEMGRLKLQKDFDGWYQAQGRGHLVTETLVNKQDVAVGEECIQKDDIPKTGDAAVDKDVTGFYEALDILKRRNSRKL
;
A
#
# COMPACT_ATOMS: atom_id res chain seq x y z
N MET A 1 -37.18 -10.37 26.07
CA MET A 1 -36.76 -8.95 26.21
C MET A 1 -36.36 -8.28 24.88
N HIS A 2 -36.36 -8.97 23.73
CA HIS A 2 -35.91 -8.42 22.43
C HIS A 2 -37.02 -7.83 21.53
N SER A 3 -38.20 -7.53 22.07
CA SER A 3 -39.39 -7.17 21.27
C SER A 3 -39.96 -5.77 21.57
N ASN A 4 -39.21 -4.92 22.28
CA ASN A 4 -39.63 -3.54 22.50
C ASN A 4 -39.20 -2.69 21.28
N PRO A 5 -40.10 -1.93 20.62
CA PRO A 5 -39.74 -0.99 19.56
C PRO A 5 -38.55 -0.09 19.93
N CYS A 6 -38.39 0.25 21.22
CA CYS A 6 -37.24 0.97 21.77
C CYS A 6 -35.87 0.34 21.47
N TYR A 7 -35.79 -0.98 21.21
CA TYR A 7 -34.52 -1.66 20.88
C TYR A 7 -33.96 -1.24 19.52
N ASN A 8 -34.84 -1.01 18.53
CA ASN A 8 -34.42 -0.53 17.22
C ASN A 8 -33.88 0.90 17.28
N LEU A 9 -34.41 1.72 18.19
CA LEU A 9 -33.95 3.09 18.38
C LEU A 9 -32.52 3.14 18.93
N ILE A 10 -32.22 2.33 19.95
CA ILE A 10 -30.86 2.23 20.50
C ILE A 10 -29.91 1.67 19.45
N SER A 11 -30.36 0.68 18.67
CA SER A 11 -29.57 0.10 17.59
C SER A 11 -29.19 1.13 16.52
N ALA A 12 -30.09 2.07 16.19
CA ALA A 12 -29.76 3.15 15.26
C ALA A 12 -28.66 4.06 15.81
N LEU A 13 -28.70 4.44 17.08
CA LEU A 13 -27.63 5.20 17.75
C LEU A 13 -26.31 4.43 17.82
N GLU A 14 -26.35 3.10 17.84
CA GLU A 14 -25.17 2.23 17.80
C GLU A 14 -24.58 2.10 16.40
N GLY A 15 -25.27 2.53 15.34
CA GLY A 15 -24.79 2.48 13.94
C GLY A 15 -25.45 1.39 13.08
N PHE A 16 -26.52 0.75 13.55
CA PHE A 16 -27.27 -0.22 12.74
C PHE A 16 -28.45 0.45 12.03
N ASN A 17 -28.66 0.12 10.76
CA ASN A 17 -29.92 0.45 10.09
C ASN A 17 -31.09 -0.23 10.81
N SER A 18 -32.19 0.51 10.96
CA SER A 18 -33.37 0.07 11.69
C SER A 18 -34.65 0.51 10.99
N THR A 19 -35.65 -0.35 11.00
CA THR A 19 -36.96 -0.05 10.38
C THR A 19 -38.08 -0.50 11.30
N ILE A 20 -39.08 0.36 11.47
CA ILE A 20 -40.34 0.05 12.14
C ILE A 20 -41.44 0.38 11.14
N PHE A 21 -42.29 -0.58 10.81
CA PHE A 21 -43.43 -0.33 9.92
C PHE A 21 -44.74 -0.85 10.51
N ALA A 22 -45.80 -0.06 10.41
CA ALA A 22 -47.14 -0.47 10.80
C ALA A 22 -47.92 -1.02 9.60
N TYR A 23 -48.57 -2.16 9.77
CA TYR A 23 -49.36 -2.83 8.73
C TYR A 23 -50.68 -3.33 9.30
N GLY A 24 -51.75 -3.13 8.53
CA GLY A 24 -53.11 -3.51 8.89
C GLY A 24 -54.14 -2.75 8.05
N GLN A 25 -55.40 -3.17 8.15
CA GLN A 25 -56.51 -2.56 7.42
C GLN A 25 -56.68 -1.06 7.71
N THR A 26 -57.41 -0.34 6.86
CA THR A 26 -57.81 1.04 7.15
C THR A 26 -58.59 1.09 8.48
N GLY A 27 -58.29 2.07 9.33
CA GLY A 27 -58.96 2.25 10.63
C GLY A 27 -58.46 1.34 11.76
N SER A 28 -57.50 0.44 11.53
CA SER A 28 -56.96 -0.44 12.59
C SER A 28 -55.97 0.23 13.57
N GLY A 29 -55.60 1.48 13.35
CA GLY A 29 -54.69 2.22 14.26
C GLY A 29 -53.22 2.34 13.82
N LYS A 30 -52.89 2.14 12.53
CA LYS A 30 -51.51 2.31 12.00
C LYS A 30 -50.95 3.71 12.28
N THR A 31 -51.61 4.75 11.75
CA THR A 31 -51.20 6.15 11.92
C THR A 31 -51.21 6.57 13.40
N PHE A 32 -52.19 6.10 14.19
CA PHE A 32 -52.21 6.33 15.63
C PHE A 32 -51.00 5.68 16.34
N THR A 33 -50.54 4.51 15.89
CA THR A 33 -49.36 3.86 16.45
C THR A 33 -48.07 4.58 16.04
N ILE A 34 -47.94 4.97 14.77
CA ILE A 34 -46.72 5.57 14.22
C ILE A 34 -46.59 7.03 14.64
N THR A 35 -47.59 7.86 14.37
CA THR A 35 -47.56 9.31 14.63
C THR A 35 -48.20 9.64 15.98
N GLY A 36 -49.36 9.05 16.27
CA GLY A 36 -50.13 9.35 17.48
C GLY A 36 -51.25 10.37 17.28
N GLY A 37 -51.94 10.67 18.38
CA GLY A 37 -52.92 11.76 18.45
C GLY A 37 -52.25 13.13 18.62
N ALA A 38 -52.89 14.16 18.09
CA ALA A 38 -52.40 15.55 18.14
C ALA A 38 -52.73 16.27 19.47
N GLU A 39 -53.71 15.77 20.23
CA GLU A 39 -54.30 16.52 21.35
C GLU A 39 -53.63 16.27 22.71
N ARG A 40 -53.18 15.03 22.98
CA ARG A 40 -52.64 14.65 24.28
C ARG A 40 -51.23 14.13 24.15
N TYR A 41 -50.37 14.50 25.10
CA TYR A 41 -49.01 13.98 25.18
C TYR A 41 -48.97 12.45 25.30
N GLU A 42 -49.94 11.87 26.01
CA GLU A 42 -50.08 10.43 26.21
C GLU A 42 -50.36 9.69 24.89
N ASP A 43 -51.02 10.35 23.94
CA ASP A 43 -51.41 9.78 22.65
C ASP A 43 -50.30 9.84 21.61
N ARG A 44 -49.11 10.38 21.94
CA ARG A 44 -47.95 10.41 21.03
C ARG A 44 -47.56 9.00 20.59
N GLY A 45 -47.33 8.83 19.29
CA GLY A 45 -46.95 7.56 18.68
C GLY A 45 -45.45 7.29 18.76
N ILE A 46 -45.00 6.33 17.95
CA ILE A 46 -43.61 5.90 17.88
C ILE A 46 -42.68 7.03 17.41
N ILE A 47 -43.00 7.79 16.37
CA ILE A 47 -42.12 8.85 15.83
C ILE A 47 -41.76 9.90 16.89
N PRO A 48 -42.72 10.65 17.50
CA PRO A 48 -42.38 11.69 18.45
C PRO A 48 -41.66 11.16 19.71
N ARG A 49 -42.01 9.95 20.16
CA ARG A 49 -41.29 9.28 21.27
C ARG A 49 -39.87 8.90 20.87
N SER A 50 -39.68 8.50 19.61
CA SER A 50 -38.36 8.12 19.10
C SER A 50 -37.43 9.30 18.98
N LEU A 51 -37.94 10.43 18.49
CA LEU A 51 -37.18 11.68 18.45
C LEU A 51 -36.73 12.08 19.86
N SER A 52 -37.64 12.08 20.84
CA SER A 52 -37.32 12.39 22.23
C SER A 52 -36.23 11.49 22.81
N MET A 53 -36.31 10.18 22.54
CA MET A 53 -35.30 9.21 22.98
C MET A 53 -33.94 9.43 22.30
N ILE A 54 -33.91 9.62 20.97
CA ILE A 54 -32.69 9.85 20.19
C ILE A 54 -31.96 11.10 20.69
N PHE A 55 -32.66 12.23 20.78
CA PHE A 55 -32.05 13.48 21.26
C PHE A 55 -31.71 13.42 22.76
N GLY A 56 -32.47 12.67 23.56
CA GLY A 56 -32.13 12.37 24.95
C GLY A 56 -30.81 11.61 25.10
N GLU A 57 -30.58 10.58 24.27
CA GLU A 57 -29.33 9.82 24.26
C GLU A 57 -28.16 10.63 23.69
N MET A 58 -28.38 11.43 22.64
CA MET A 58 -27.36 12.34 22.09
C MET A 58 -26.85 13.32 23.16
N LYS A 59 -27.74 13.82 24.03
CA LYS A 59 -27.36 14.71 25.14
C LYS A 59 -26.54 14.01 26.24
N LYS A 60 -26.70 12.68 26.42
CA LYS A 60 -25.96 11.92 27.44
C LYS A 60 -24.50 11.66 27.06
N TYR A 61 -24.20 11.60 25.76
CA TYR A 61 -22.86 11.31 25.25
C TYR A 61 -22.33 12.45 24.35
N PRO A 62 -22.04 13.64 24.92
CA PRO A 62 -21.59 14.80 24.15
C PRO A 62 -20.25 14.58 23.44
N ASP A 63 -19.42 13.65 23.94
CA ASP A 63 -18.14 13.29 23.32
C ASP A 63 -18.31 12.58 21.96
N ARG A 64 -19.52 12.06 21.67
CA ARG A 64 -19.90 11.53 20.36
C ARG A 64 -20.47 12.66 19.52
N GLN A 65 -19.71 13.16 18.55
CA GLN A 65 -20.22 14.14 17.60
C GLN A 65 -21.27 13.47 16.72
N THR A 66 -22.54 13.65 17.06
CA THR A 66 -23.67 13.01 16.39
C THR A 66 -24.52 14.07 15.69
N ASN A 67 -24.66 13.95 14.38
CA ASN A 67 -25.54 14.76 13.55
C ASN A 67 -26.79 13.94 13.20
N ALA A 68 -27.96 14.57 13.25
CA ALA A 68 -29.22 13.98 12.84
C ALA A 68 -29.79 14.73 11.64
N TYR A 69 -30.31 13.97 10.68
CA TYR A 69 -30.95 14.47 9.47
C TYR A 69 -32.32 13.82 9.33
N ILE A 70 -33.31 14.60 8.89
CA ILE A 70 -34.69 14.14 8.71
C ILE A 70 -35.08 14.25 7.25
N SER A 71 -35.74 13.20 6.76
CA SER A 71 -36.46 13.22 5.49
C SER A 71 -37.84 12.58 5.67
N TYR A 72 -38.82 13.07 4.91
CA TYR A 72 -40.19 12.58 5.00
C TYR A 72 -40.76 12.35 3.61
N LEU A 73 -40.91 11.07 3.25
CA LEU A 73 -41.32 10.64 1.93
C LEU A 73 -42.77 10.14 1.95
N GLU A 74 -43.60 10.66 1.06
CA GLU A 74 -44.91 10.09 0.74
C GLU A 74 -44.83 9.31 -0.57
N ILE A 75 -45.31 8.07 -0.56
CA ILE A 75 -45.47 7.25 -1.76
C ILE A 75 -46.96 7.18 -2.08
N TYR A 76 -47.35 7.91 -3.12
CA TYR A 76 -48.71 7.95 -3.64
C TYR A 76 -48.71 7.52 -5.11
N ASN A 77 -49.62 6.61 -5.48
CA ASN A 77 -49.74 6.10 -6.85
C ASN A 77 -48.41 5.53 -7.42
N ASN A 78 -47.62 4.86 -6.58
CA ASN A 78 -46.28 4.32 -6.88
C ASN A 78 -45.24 5.38 -7.31
N GLN A 79 -45.48 6.65 -6.98
CA GLN A 79 -44.56 7.77 -7.15
C GLN A 79 -44.20 8.33 -5.78
N GLY A 80 -42.94 8.75 -5.59
CA GLY A 80 -42.47 9.36 -4.35
C GLY A 80 -42.55 10.88 -4.41
N TYR A 81 -42.94 11.50 -3.30
CA TYR A 81 -43.04 12.94 -3.11
C TYR A 81 -42.44 13.33 -1.77
N ASP A 82 -41.69 14.43 -1.75
CA ASP A 82 -41.05 14.94 -0.54
C ASP A 82 -42.01 15.86 0.23
N LEU A 83 -42.40 15.43 1.43
CA LEU A 83 -43.30 16.18 2.32
C LEU A 83 -42.64 17.37 2.99
N LEU A 84 -41.32 17.50 2.93
CA LEU A 84 -40.55 18.62 3.50
C LEU A 84 -39.98 19.54 2.42
N ASN A 85 -40.47 19.43 1.19
CA ASN A 85 -40.06 20.32 0.11
C ASN A 85 -40.61 21.74 0.34
N GLU A 86 -39.76 22.75 0.20
CA GLU A 86 -40.13 24.17 0.36
C GLU A 86 -41.19 24.59 -0.67
N ASP A 87 -41.18 23.99 -1.86
CA ASP A 87 -42.16 24.26 -2.94
C ASP A 87 -43.58 23.76 -2.62
N HIS A 88 -43.76 22.99 -1.54
CA HIS A 88 -45.07 22.53 -1.09
C HIS A 88 -46.01 23.69 -0.72
N GLN A 89 -45.46 24.86 -0.33
CA GLN A 89 -46.26 26.05 -0.04
C GLN A 89 -46.85 26.69 -1.32
N ASN A 90 -46.21 26.47 -2.46
CA ASN A 90 -46.56 27.11 -3.74
C ASN A 90 -47.33 26.17 -4.69
N THR A 91 -47.45 24.89 -4.35
CA THR A 91 -48.12 23.87 -5.16
C THR A 91 -49.52 23.58 -4.61
N LYS A 92 -50.51 23.43 -5.52
CA LYS A 92 -51.91 23.16 -5.16
C LYS A 92 -52.19 21.68 -5.00
N ASP A 93 -51.51 20.85 -5.79
CA ASP A 93 -51.63 19.40 -5.78
C ASP A 93 -50.26 18.75 -5.57
N ILE A 94 -50.20 17.67 -4.79
CA ILE A 94 -48.97 16.92 -4.53
C ILE A 94 -48.33 16.35 -5.81
N GLU A 95 -49.15 16.07 -6.83
CA GLU A 95 -48.69 15.54 -8.12
C GLU A 95 -47.80 16.51 -8.90
N ASP A 96 -47.86 17.82 -8.59
CA ASP A 96 -47.06 18.88 -9.21
C ASP A 96 -45.66 19.00 -8.61
N LEU A 97 -45.40 18.37 -7.45
CA LEU A 97 -44.09 18.38 -6.84
C LEU A 97 -43.09 17.56 -7.65
N PRO A 98 -41.79 17.92 -7.60
CA PRO A 98 -40.72 17.11 -8.18
C PRO A 98 -40.79 15.68 -7.64
N LYS A 99 -40.95 14.71 -8.54
CA LYS A 99 -41.01 13.30 -8.18
C LYS A 99 -39.66 12.84 -7.63
N VAL A 100 -39.73 12.12 -6.52
CA VAL A 100 -38.58 11.42 -5.95
C VAL A 100 -38.29 10.22 -6.85
N SER A 101 -37.05 10.12 -7.30
CA SER A 101 -36.58 9.03 -8.18
C SER A 101 -35.50 8.23 -7.47
N MET A 102 -35.50 6.91 -7.71
CA MET A 102 -34.49 6.00 -7.17
C MET A 102 -33.41 5.77 -8.20
N LEU A 103 -32.17 5.94 -7.77
CA LEU A 103 -30.98 5.65 -8.56
C LEU A 103 -30.20 4.57 -7.80
N GLU A 104 -29.69 3.58 -8.52
CA GLU A 104 -28.76 2.60 -7.97
C GLU A 104 -27.34 3.00 -8.39
N ASP A 105 -26.40 2.99 -7.46
CA ASP A 105 -24.98 3.16 -7.78
C ASP A 105 -24.33 1.84 -8.23
N GLU A 106 -23.05 1.89 -8.59
CA GLU A 106 -22.29 0.73 -9.06
C GLU A 106 -22.15 -0.37 -7.99
N ASP A 107 -22.21 0.02 -6.72
CA ASP A 107 -22.17 -0.88 -5.56
C ASP A 107 -23.56 -1.47 -5.24
N GLY A 108 -24.60 -1.06 -5.99
CA GLY A 108 -25.97 -1.53 -5.84
C GLY A 108 -26.74 -0.89 -4.68
N ASN A 109 -26.21 0.20 -4.10
CA ASN A 109 -26.90 1.01 -3.10
C ASN A 109 -27.93 1.92 -3.74
N CYS A 110 -29.04 2.10 -3.04
CA CYS A 110 -30.17 2.88 -3.50
C CYS A 110 -30.10 4.32 -2.98
N HIS A 111 -30.08 5.28 -3.91
CA HIS A 111 -30.09 6.73 -3.65
C HIS A 111 -31.41 7.36 -4.08
N LEU A 112 -31.96 8.22 -3.21
CA LEU A 112 -33.21 8.94 -3.44
C LEU A 112 -32.90 10.35 -3.94
N ARG A 113 -33.15 10.63 -5.22
CA ARG A 113 -33.01 11.96 -5.81
C ARG A 113 -34.30 12.75 -5.61
N ASN A 114 -34.17 14.05 -5.31
CA ASN A 114 -35.26 14.99 -5.01
C ASN A 114 -35.96 14.72 -3.66
N LEU A 115 -35.33 13.99 -2.74
CA LEU A 115 -35.76 13.91 -1.35
C LEU A 115 -34.84 14.79 -0.50
N SER A 116 -35.40 15.83 0.13
CA SER A 116 -34.64 16.72 1.01
C SER A 116 -34.17 15.99 2.27
N MET A 117 -32.99 16.39 2.76
CA MET A 117 -32.42 15.92 4.02
C MET A 117 -32.13 17.13 4.89
N HIS A 118 -32.99 17.36 5.88
CA HIS A 118 -32.93 18.52 6.77
C HIS A 118 -32.11 18.19 8.01
N ARG A 119 -31.03 18.93 8.24
CA ARG A 119 -30.23 18.79 9.46
C ARG A 119 -30.98 19.38 10.64
N VAL A 120 -31.05 18.63 11.74
CA VAL A 120 -31.73 19.05 12.98
C VAL A 120 -30.76 19.10 14.16
N ALA A 121 -30.83 20.17 14.94
CA ALA A 121 -29.96 20.38 16.10
C ALA A 121 -30.65 20.02 17.42
N SER A 122 -31.98 20.05 17.46
CA SER A 122 -32.78 19.79 18.65
C SER A 122 -33.97 18.89 18.39
N GLU A 123 -34.54 18.34 19.47
CA GLU A 123 -35.80 17.60 19.46
C GLU A 123 -36.95 18.45 18.91
N GLU A 124 -36.97 19.74 19.25
CA GLU A 124 -38.01 20.68 18.79
C GLU A 124 -37.96 20.87 17.28
N ASP A 125 -36.77 21.05 16.69
CA ASP A 125 -36.60 21.15 15.23
C ASP A 125 -37.13 19.89 14.52
N ALA A 126 -36.83 18.73 15.09
CA ALA A 126 -37.28 17.45 14.55
C ALA A 126 -38.80 17.26 14.62
N LEU A 127 -39.42 17.65 15.74
CA LEU A 127 -40.87 17.62 15.91
C LEU A 127 -41.56 18.65 14.99
N ASN A 128 -40.94 19.80 14.76
CA ASN A 128 -41.45 20.81 13.83
C ASN A 128 -41.48 20.28 12.39
N LEU A 129 -40.45 19.56 11.95
CA LEU A 129 -40.45 18.91 10.63
C LEU A 129 -41.51 17.81 10.52
N LEU A 130 -41.72 17.02 11.59
CA LEU A 130 -42.81 16.05 11.64
C LEU A 130 -44.16 16.75 11.46
N PHE A 131 -44.42 17.82 12.22
CA PHE A 131 -45.66 18.57 12.16
C PHE A 131 -45.88 19.24 10.79
N LEU A 132 -44.82 19.79 10.19
CA LEU A 132 -44.85 20.36 8.85
C LEU A 132 -45.25 19.30 7.81
N GLY A 133 -44.59 18.14 7.82
CA GLY A 133 -44.90 17.06 6.89
C GLY A 133 -46.31 16.49 7.09
N ASP A 134 -46.77 16.35 8.33
CA ASP A 134 -48.15 15.92 8.62
C ASP A 134 -49.18 16.95 8.17
N THR A 135 -48.88 18.25 8.28
CA THR A 135 -49.72 19.33 7.75
C THR A 135 -49.79 19.28 6.23
N ASN A 136 -48.64 19.12 5.56
CA ASN A 136 -48.55 19.01 4.11
C ASN A 136 -49.32 17.78 3.58
N ARG A 137 -49.23 16.65 4.31
CA ARG A 137 -50.04 15.46 4.06
C ARG A 137 -51.54 15.74 4.22
N ALA A 138 -51.96 16.41 5.30
CA ALA A 138 -53.36 16.72 5.56
C ALA A 138 -53.96 17.71 4.54
N VAL A 139 -53.19 18.71 4.08
CA VAL A 139 -53.62 19.63 3.01
C VAL A 139 -53.86 18.87 1.71
N SER A 140 -52.99 17.91 1.38
CA SER A 140 -53.16 17.01 0.24
C SER A 140 -54.41 16.12 0.36
N GLU A 141 -54.87 15.82 1.57
CA GLU A 141 -56.11 15.06 1.83
C GLU A 141 -57.40 15.87 1.59
N THR A 142 -57.38 17.19 1.77
CA THR A 142 -58.54 18.06 1.53
C THR A 142 -58.84 18.29 0.05
N SER A 143 -57.84 18.17 -0.83
CA SER A 143 -57.99 18.21 -2.29
C SER A 143 -58.56 16.88 -2.82
N MET A 144 -59.87 16.70 -2.64
CA MET A 144 -60.72 15.77 -3.39
C MET A 144 -60.61 14.24 -3.13
N ASN A 145 -59.90 13.73 -2.11
CA ASN A 145 -60.00 12.31 -1.69
C ASN A 145 -59.40 12.07 -0.28
N LEU A 146 -60.03 11.20 0.54
CA LEU A 146 -59.54 10.75 1.85
C LEU A 146 -58.19 9.98 1.71
N ALA A 147 -57.06 10.69 1.62
CA ALA A 147 -55.79 10.15 1.11
C ALA A 147 -54.90 9.44 2.15
N SER A 148 -55.07 9.67 3.46
CA SER A 148 -54.29 8.97 4.52
C SER A 148 -54.35 7.45 4.44
N SER A 149 -55.44 6.89 3.93
CA SER A 149 -55.60 5.44 3.74
C SER A 149 -54.99 4.89 2.45
N ARG A 150 -54.48 5.77 1.57
CA ARG A 150 -54.14 5.51 0.17
C ARG A 150 -52.69 5.81 -0.20
N SER A 151 -51.93 6.46 0.67
CA SER A 151 -50.49 6.67 0.51
C SER A 151 -49.70 5.99 1.63
N HIS A 152 -48.44 5.69 1.36
CA HIS A 152 -47.50 5.19 2.36
C HIS A 152 -46.58 6.33 2.77
N CYS A 153 -46.32 6.47 4.05
CA CYS A 153 -45.45 7.52 4.57
C CYS A 153 -44.22 6.90 5.22
N ILE A 154 -43.04 7.41 4.87
CA ILE A 154 -41.74 6.95 5.38
C ILE A 154 -41.05 8.17 6.00
N PHE A 155 -41.08 8.23 7.33
CA PHE A 155 -40.30 9.20 8.08
C PHE A 155 -38.93 8.59 8.39
N THR A 156 -37.85 9.25 7.98
CA THR A 156 -36.50 8.73 8.14
C THR A 156 -35.67 9.66 9.01
N VAL A 157 -35.04 9.10 10.05
CA VAL A 157 -33.98 9.76 10.81
C VAL A 157 -32.66 9.13 10.39
N SER A 158 -31.81 9.91 9.73
CA SER A 158 -30.43 9.50 9.41
C SER A 158 -29.50 10.05 10.48
N LEU A 159 -28.71 9.18 11.11
CA LEU A 159 -27.77 9.54 12.14
C LEU A 159 -26.35 9.33 11.61
N GLU A 160 -25.51 10.33 11.80
CA GLU A 160 -24.08 10.26 11.56
C GLU A 160 -23.36 10.53 12.88
N SER A 161 -22.65 9.54 13.41
CA SER A 161 -21.94 9.65 14.68
C SER A 161 -20.45 9.39 14.52
N ARG A 162 -19.63 10.28 15.05
CA ARG A 162 -18.18 10.08 15.17
C ARG A 162 -17.83 9.74 16.60
N ARG A 163 -17.14 8.61 16.81
CA ARG A 163 -16.57 8.29 18.12
C ARG A 163 -15.50 9.33 18.45
N GLY A 164 -15.55 9.93 19.64
CA GLY A 164 -14.66 11.01 20.05
C GLY A 164 -13.17 10.67 19.93
N GLY A 165 -12.31 11.71 19.96
CA GLY A 165 -10.85 11.54 19.97
C GLY A 165 -10.16 11.49 18.60
N GLY A 166 -10.75 12.04 17.55
CA GLY A 166 -10.13 12.05 16.21
C GLY A 166 -10.21 10.72 15.47
N SER A 167 -11.16 9.85 15.86
CA SER A 167 -11.45 8.61 15.12
C SER A 167 -11.73 8.91 13.66
N GLU A 168 -11.02 8.20 12.77
CA GLU A 168 -11.25 8.27 11.32
C GLU A 168 -12.54 7.56 10.90
N VAL A 169 -13.16 6.80 11.82
CA VAL A 169 -14.37 6.02 11.58
C VAL A 169 -15.63 6.83 11.92
N ILE A 170 -16.53 6.89 10.95
CA ILE A 170 -17.88 7.46 11.05
C ILE A 170 -18.88 6.31 11.06
N LEU A 171 -19.82 6.36 12.00
CA LEU A 171 -20.97 5.46 12.05
C LEU A 171 -22.16 6.13 11.37
N ARG A 172 -22.76 5.45 10.40
CA ARG A 172 -23.95 5.93 9.69
C ARG A 172 -25.12 4.98 9.85
N SER A 173 -26.26 5.48 10.29
CA SER A 173 -27.46 4.65 10.41
C SER A 173 -28.69 5.38 9.90
N LYS A 174 -29.68 4.59 9.49
CA LYS A 174 -30.99 5.06 9.07
C LYS A 174 -32.04 4.40 9.95
N LEU A 175 -32.92 5.19 10.53
CA LEU A 175 -34.13 4.74 11.20
C LEU A 175 -35.34 5.10 10.35
N HIS A 176 -35.96 4.11 9.71
CA HIS A 176 -37.21 4.27 8.99
C HIS A 176 -38.40 3.99 9.91
N MET A 177 -39.34 4.92 9.99
CA MET A 177 -40.63 4.77 10.66
C MET A 177 -41.73 4.93 9.62
N VAL A 178 -42.41 3.83 9.32
CA VAL A 178 -43.26 3.69 8.14
C VAL A 178 -44.71 3.49 8.54
N ASP A 179 -45.58 4.36 8.04
CA ASP A 179 -47.03 4.22 8.08
C ASP A 179 -47.51 3.74 6.71
N LEU A 180 -47.82 2.45 6.58
CA LEU A 180 -48.29 1.89 5.32
C LEU A 180 -49.76 2.25 5.07
N ALA A 181 -50.14 2.39 3.81
CA ALA A 181 -51.52 2.52 3.39
C ALA A 181 -52.36 1.33 3.90
N GLY A 182 -53.64 1.57 4.15
CA GLY A 182 -54.54 0.52 4.63
C GLY A 182 -54.86 -0.48 3.51
N TYR A 183 -54.62 -1.76 3.75
CA TYR A 183 -55.14 -2.82 2.88
C TYR A 183 -56.67 -2.74 2.81
N ARG A 184 -57.24 -2.81 1.61
CA ARG A 184 -58.69 -2.89 1.38
C ARG A 184 -58.99 -3.96 0.33
N ALA A 185 -59.72 -5.02 0.71
CA ALA A 185 -60.30 -5.95 -0.25
C ALA A 185 -61.22 -5.20 -1.23
N HIS A 186 -61.35 -5.69 -2.47
CA HIS A 186 -62.07 -5.12 -3.63
C HIS A 186 -63.58 -4.85 -3.46
N LYS A 187 -64.11 -4.62 -2.24
CA LYS A 187 -65.52 -4.38 -1.95
C LYS A 187 -66.03 -2.98 -2.32
N THR A 188 -65.46 -2.32 -3.32
CA THR A 188 -65.92 -0.98 -3.73
C THR A 188 -66.44 -0.98 -5.16
N GLY A 189 -67.73 -0.67 -5.33
CA GLY A 189 -68.32 -0.30 -6.63
C GLY A 189 -67.86 1.07 -7.15
N ALA A 190 -66.65 1.49 -6.80
CA ALA A 190 -66.06 2.78 -7.17
C ALA A 190 -65.65 2.78 -8.65
N LYS A 191 -65.92 3.89 -9.35
CA LYS A 191 -65.57 4.11 -10.76
C LYS A 191 -64.57 5.28 -10.88
N GLY A 192 -63.73 5.29 -11.93
CA GLY A 192 -62.85 6.43 -12.24
C GLY A 192 -61.53 6.46 -11.46
N LYS A 193 -61.09 7.67 -11.05
CA LYS A 193 -59.78 7.93 -10.38
C LYS A 193 -59.60 7.08 -9.11
N VAL A 194 -60.67 6.94 -8.32
CA VAL A 194 -60.71 6.15 -7.07
C VAL A 194 -60.45 4.65 -7.29
N LEU A 195 -60.90 4.09 -8.43
CA LEU A 195 -60.62 2.68 -8.77
C LEU A 195 -59.16 2.48 -9.14
N ARG A 196 -58.55 3.42 -9.87
CA ARG A 196 -57.11 3.35 -10.19
C ARG A 196 -56.28 3.44 -8.91
N GLU A 197 -56.61 4.37 -8.01
CA GLU A 197 -55.94 4.50 -6.71
C GLU A 197 -56.04 3.22 -5.87
N ALA A 198 -57.24 2.62 -5.76
CA ALA A 198 -57.44 1.35 -5.06
C ALA A 198 -56.60 0.21 -5.67
N THR A 199 -56.51 0.16 -7.00
CA THR A 199 -55.64 -0.81 -7.69
C THR A 199 -54.18 -0.60 -7.29
N TYR A 200 -53.64 0.63 -7.36
CA TYR A 200 -52.22 0.89 -7.07
C TYR A 200 -51.82 0.70 -5.60
N ILE A 201 -52.69 1.02 -4.64
CA ILE A 201 -52.47 0.71 -3.22
C ILE A 201 -52.29 -0.79 -3.05
N ASN A 202 -53.23 -1.56 -3.60
CA ASN A 202 -53.18 -3.01 -3.55
C ASN A 202 -51.99 -3.56 -4.32
N THR A 203 -51.56 -2.92 -5.42
CA THR A 203 -50.37 -3.31 -6.17
C THR A 203 -49.09 -3.16 -5.30
N SER A 204 -48.90 -2.02 -4.63
CA SER A 204 -47.72 -1.80 -3.79
C SER A 204 -47.64 -2.79 -2.62
N LEU A 205 -48.76 -3.02 -1.91
CA LEU A 205 -48.85 -4.01 -0.82
C LEU A 205 -48.72 -5.45 -1.33
N HIS A 206 -49.23 -5.75 -2.53
CA HIS A 206 -49.05 -7.05 -3.17
C HIS A 206 -47.58 -7.30 -3.50
N TYR A 207 -46.84 -6.31 -4.00
CA TYR A 207 -45.42 -6.44 -4.25
C TYR A 207 -44.61 -6.64 -2.97
N LEU A 208 -45.00 -5.97 -1.88
CA LEU A 208 -44.43 -6.22 -0.55
C LEU A 208 -44.61 -7.69 -0.14
N GLU A 209 -45.82 -8.22 -0.32
CA GLU A 209 -46.12 -9.61 -0.05
C GLU A 209 -45.32 -10.57 -0.94
N MET A 210 -45.19 -10.28 -2.23
CA MET A 210 -44.37 -11.07 -3.15
C MET A 210 -42.90 -11.09 -2.73
N VAL A 211 -42.36 -9.96 -2.26
CA VAL A 211 -40.98 -9.88 -1.74
C VAL A 211 -40.81 -10.78 -0.52
N ILE A 212 -41.74 -10.75 0.44
CA ILE A 212 -41.70 -11.59 1.65
C ILE A 212 -41.77 -13.07 1.28
N VAL A 213 -42.66 -13.46 0.37
CA VAL A 213 -42.77 -14.84 -0.11
C VAL A 213 -41.48 -15.25 -0.81
N ALA A 214 -40.94 -14.41 -1.70
CA ALA A 214 -39.70 -14.70 -2.41
C ALA A 214 -38.51 -14.84 -1.45
N LEU A 215 -38.44 -14.03 -0.39
CA LEU A 215 -37.41 -14.13 0.65
C LEU A 215 -37.50 -15.43 1.44
N HIS A 216 -38.71 -15.88 1.74
CA HIS A 216 -38.91 -17.20 2.35
C HIS A 216 -38.50 -18.34 1.41
N GLU A 217 -38.82 -18.23 0.12
CA GLU A 217 -38.42 -19.20 -0.91
C GLU A 217 -36.92 -19.20 -1.19
N LYS A 218 -36.22 -18.07 -1.04
CA LYS A 218 -34.75 -18.01 -1.12
C LYS A 218 -34.12 -18.90 -0.06
N ASN A 219 -34.63 -18.85 1.17
CA ASN A 219 -34.10 -19.64 2.29
C ASN A 219 -34.51 -21.12 2.24
N THR A 220 -35.65 -21.46 1.62
CA THR A 220 -36.20 -22.82 1.65
C THR A 220 -36.02 -23.59 0.33
N LYS A 221 -36.10 -22.91 -0.81
CA LYS A 221 -36.09 -23.47 -2.17
C LYS A 221 -34.91 -22.95 -3.01
N GLY A 222 -34.05 -22.09 -2.48
CA GLY A 222 -32.87 -21.58 -3.21
C GLY A 222 -33.18 -20.55 -4.31
N ARG A 223 -34.32 -19.84 -4.23
CA ARG A 223 -34.65 -18.77 -5.18
C ARG A 223 -33.57 -17.67 -5.19
N SER A 224 -33.06 -17.33 -6.37
CA SER A 224 -32.00 -16.32 -6.51
C SER A 224 -32.53 -14.88 -6.56
N HIS A 225 -33.61 -14.63 -7.29
CA HIS A 225 -34.12 -13.28 -7.55
C HIS A 225 -35.29 -12.88 -6.63
N ILE A 226 -35.15 -11.71 -5.99
CA ILE A 226 -36.19 -11.06 -5.16
C ILE A 226 -36.69 -9.79 -5.88
N PRO A 227 -38.01 -9.63 -6.10
CA PRO A 227 -38.55 -8.59 -6.97
C PRO A 227 -38.73 -7.22 -6.28
N TYR A 228 -37.68 -6.65 -5.69
CA TYR A 228 -37.76 -5.34 -5.01
C TYR A 228 -38.14 -4.20 -5.95
N ARG A 229 -37.71 -4.26 -7.23
CA ARG A 229 -37.90 -3.19 -8.21
C ARG A 229 -39.35 -3.00 -8.69
N ASN A 230 -40.28 -3.89 -8.31
CA ASN A 230 -41.66 -3.83 -8.77
C ASN A 230 -42.44 -2.61 -8.22
N SER A 231 -41.99 -2.03 -7.10
CA SER A 231 -42.60 -0.81 -6.54
C SER A 231 -41.58 0.09 -5.87
N MET A 232 -41.89 1.39 -5.79
CA MET A 232 -41.09 2.36 -5.05
C MET A 232 -40.91 1.93 -3.59
N MET A 233 -41.99 1.46 -2.95
CA MET A 233 -41.98 1.05 -1.55
C MET A 233 -41.06 -0.13 -1.29
N THR A 234 -41.11 -1.17 -2.12
CA THR A 234 -40.23 -2.34 -1.98
C THR A 234 -38.78 -2.02 -2.32
N SER A 235 -38.52 -1.05 -3.20
CA SER A 235 -37.17 -0.55 -3.47
C SER A 235 -36.59 0.22 -2.28
N VAL A 236 -37.37 1.13 -1.69
CA VAL A 236 -36.94 1.88 -0.49
C VAL A 236 -36.72 0.95 0.70
N LEU A 237 -37.58 -0.06 0.87
CA LEU A 237 -37.50 -1.03 1.97
C LEU A 237 -36.63 -2.25 1.65
N ARG A 238 -35.82 -2.21 0.58
CA ARG A 238 -34.96 -3.33 0.18
C ARG A 238 -34.03 -3.77 1.31
N ASP A 239 -33.38 -2.82 1.97
CA ASP A 239 -32.48 -3.10 3.09
C ASP A 239 -33.24 -3.60 4.33
N SER A 240 -34.48 -3.16 4.49
CA SER A 240 -35.36 -3.53 5.61
C SER A 240 -35.88 -4.97 5.51
N LEU A 241 -35.96 -5.55 4.32
CA LEU A 241 -36.57 -6.86 4.13
C LEU A 241 -35.54 -7.79 3.51
N GLY A 242 -34.82 -8.56 4.34
CA GLY A 242 -33.80 -9.51 3.91
C GLY A 242 -32.43 -8.90 3.62
N GLY A 243 -32.19 -7.65 4.03
CA GLY A 243 -30.91 -6.95 3.89
C GLY A 243 -30.27 -6.54 5.22
N ASN A 244 -29.44 -5.51 5.18
CA ASN A 244 -28.76 -4.93 6.34
C ASN A 244 -29.68 -3.96 7.10
N CYS A 245 -30.56 -4.50 7.94
CA CYS A 245 -31.43 -3.70 8.80
C CYS A 245 -32.04 -4.53 9.93
N LYS A 246 -32.16 -3.94 11.13
CA LYS A 246 -33.00 -4.47 12.20
C LYS A 246 -34.44 -4.02 12.00
N THR A 247 -35.32 -4.95 11.62
CA THR A 247 -36.68 -4.61 11.21
C THR A 247 -37.73 -5.15 12.16
N VAL A 248 -38.67 -4.28 12.54
CA VAL A 248 -39.82 -4.59 13.38
C VAL A 248 -41.10 -4.24 12.62
N MET A 249 -42.03 -5.19 12.59
CA MET A 249 -43.38 -4.99 12.06
C MET A 249 -44.36 -4.83 13.23
N VAL A 250 -45.18 -3.79 13.17
CA VAL A 250 -46.33 -3.61 14.06
C VAL A 250 -47.60 -3.99 13.29
N ALA A 251 -48.19 -5.13 13.65
CA ALA A 251 -49.45 -5.58 13.09
C ALA A 251 -50.62 -4.94 13.85
N THR A 252 -51.42 -4.12 13.18
CA THR A 252 -52.60 -3.48 13.76
C THR A 252 -53.88 -4.19 13.30
N ALA A 253 -54.76 -4.53 14.23
CA ALA A 253 -55.96 -5.32 13.97
C ALA A 253 -57.19 -4.66 14.60
N SER A 254 -58.36 -4.90 14.03
CA SER A 254 -59.63 -4.45 14.58
C SER A 254 -60.30 -5.58 15.37
N ALA A 255 -60.87 -5.25 16.53
CA ALA A 255 -61.65 -6.20 17.33
C ALA A 255 -63.11 -6.34 16.84
N GLU A 256 -63.54 -5.49 15.90
CA GLU A 256 -64.91 -5.48 15.39
C GLU A 256 -65.20 -6.74 14.55
N LYS A 257 -66.38 -7.32 14.75
CA LYS A 257 -66.78 -8.59 14.13
C LYS A 257 -66.74 -8.50 12.59
N GLU A 258 -67.17 -7.38 12.03
CA GLU A 258 -67.20 -7.10 10.59
C GLU A 258 -65.80 -7.06 9.96
N GLN A 259 -64.76 -6.87 10.78
CA GLN A 259 -63.37 -6.71 10.36
C GLN A 259 -62.49 -7.93 10.70
N THR A 260 -63.11 -9.01 11.18
CA THR A 260 -62.41 -10.24 11.60
C THR A 260 -61.57 -10.83 10.46
N ASP A 261 -62.10 -10.90 9.23
CA ASP A 261 -61.41 -11.51 8.08
C ASP A 261 -60.14 -10.72 7.69
N GLU A 262 -60.21 -9.40 7.73
CA GLU A 262 -59.11 -8.49 7.43
C GLU A 262 -58.03 -8.53 8.54
N SER A 263 -58.47 -8.64 9.80
CA SER A 263 -57.60 -8.84 10.95
C SER A 263 -56.88 -10.19 10.90
N LEU A 264 -57.57 -11.27 10.54
CA LEU A 264 -56.96 -12.59 10.31
C LEU A 264 -55.94 -12.54 9.16
N SER A 265 -56.23 -11.80 8.09
CA SER A 265 -55.31 -11.62 6.97
C SER A 265 -54.05 -10.87 7.39
N THR A 266 -54.20 -9.84 8.23
CA THR A 266 -53.08 -9.11 8.85
C THR A 266 -52.20 -10.04 9.72
N CYS A 267 -52.80 -10.90 10.55
CA CYS A 267 -52.06 -11.88 11.35
C CYS A 267 -51.32 -12.90 10.48
N ARG A 268 -51.94 -13.41 9.42
CA ARG A 268 -51.30 -14.35 8.48
C ARG A 268 -50.11 -13.71 7.77
N PHE A 269 -50.24 -12.42 7.41
CA PHE A 269 -49.14 -11.66 6.83
C PHE A 269 -47.99 -11.48 7.84
N ALA A 270 -48.29 -11.11 9.09
CA ALA A 270 -47.29 -11.00 10.15
C ALA A 270 -46.54 -12.32 10.39
N GLN A 271 -47.24 -13.46 10.34
CA GLN A 271 -46.61 -14.79 10.42
C GLN A 271 -45.62 -15.06 9.27
N ARG A 272 -45.88 -14.54 8.06
CA ARG A 272 -44.95 -14.65 6.94
C ARG A 272 -43.73 -13.75 7.13
N VAL A 273 -43.94 -12.49 7.55
CA VAL A 273 -42.86 -11.53 7.83
C VAL A 273 -41.92 -12.05 8.91
N ALA A 274 -42.46 -12.66 9.97
CA ALA A 274 -41.67 -13.24 11.06
C ALA A 274 -40.70 -14.36 10.62
N ARG A 275 -40.87 -14.92 9.42
CA ARG A 275 -39.97 -15.95 8.85
C ARG A 275 -38.85 -15.36 8.00
N VAL A 276 -38.89 -14.06 7.70
CA VAL A 276 -37.82 -13.36 6.98
C VAL A 276 -36.64 -13.17 7.92
N ARG A 277 -35.43 -13.45 7.44
CA ARG A 277 -34.19 -13.22 8.18
C ARG A 277 -33.45 -12.05 7.53
N ASN A 278 -33.05 -11.09 8.35
CA ASN A 278 -32.18 -9.98 7.96
C ASN A 278 -30.76 -10.26 8.46
N ASP A 279 -29.77 -9.70 7.76
CA ASP A 279 -28.35 -9.79 8.11
C ASP A 279 -27.84 -8.39 8.47
N ALA A 280 -28.19 -7.95 9.68
CA ALA A 280 -27.88 -6.61 10.16
C ALA A 280 -26.43 -6.51 10.64
N HIS A 281 -25.65 -5.65 10.01
CA HIS A 281 -24.27 -5.35 10.37
C HIS A 281 -24.11 -3.87 10.75
N LEU A 282 -23.02 -3.59 11.45
CA LEU A 282 -22.67 -2.24 11.87
C LEU A 282 -22.12 -1.47 10.68
N ASN A 283 -22.67 -0.28 10.43
CA ASN A 283 -22.24 0.57 9.32
C ASN A 283 -21.09 1.47 9.78
N GLU A 284 -19.86 0.95 9.65
CA GLU A 284 -18.63 1.68 9.90
C GLU A 284 -18.00 2.09 8.57
N GLU A 285 -17.87 3.39 8.33
CA GLU A 285 -17.22 3.93 7.14
C GLU A 285 -16.02 4.78 7.58
N VAL A 286 -14.93 4.73 6.81
CA VAL A 286 -13.81 5.67 7.00
C VAL A 286 -14.26 7.02 6.46
N ASP A 287 -14.02 8.09 7.21
CA ASP A 287 -14.36 9.46 6.81
C ASP A 287 -13.81 9.72 5.39
N PRO A 288 -14.68 10.01 4.40
CA PRO A 288 -14.24 10.21 3.03
C PRO A 288 -13.23 11.36 2.91
N VAL A 289 -13.26 12.37 3.78
CA VAL A 289 -12.27 13.45 3.78
C VAL A 289 -10.88 12.92 4.14
N ILE A 290 -10.81 12.02 5.13
CA ILE A 290 -9.56 11.41 5.57
C ILE A 290 -9.06 10.43 4.51
N LEU A 291 -9.94 9.60 3.97
CA LEU A 291 -9.63 8.69 2.87
C LEU A 291 -9.12 9.45 1.64
N ILE A 292 -9.81 10.52 1.22
CA ILE A 292 -9.38 11.38 0.11
C ILE A 292 -8.01 12.00 0.40
N ARG A 293 -7.75 12.45 1.63
CA ARG A 293 -6.44 12.98 2.02
C ARG A 293 -5.35 11.91 1.94
N GLN A 294 -5.60 10.71 2.44
CA GLN A 294 -4.68 9.56 2.37
C GLN A 294 -4.42 9.15 0.92
N LEU A 295 -5.47 9.04 0.10
CA LEU A 295 -5.37 8.74 -1.33
C LEU A 295 -4.60 9.82 -2.08
N LYS A 296 -4.83 11.10 -1.82
CA LYS A 296 -4.05 12.20 -2.41
C LYS A 296 -2.57 12.15 -2.02
N ALA A 297 -2.27 11.81 -0.76
CA ALA A 297 -0.88 11.64 -0.31
C ALA A 297 -0.21 10.44 -0.99
N GLN A 298 -0.92 9.32 -1.15
CA GLN A 298 -0.43 8.16 -1.89
C GLN A 298 -0.22 8.46 -3.37
N ILE A 299 -1.16 9.17 -4.01
CA ILE A 299 -1.01 9.61 -5.41
C ILE A 299 0.21 10.51 -5.55
N ALA A 300 0.43 11.46 -4.64
CA ALA A 300 1.61 12.32 -4.68
C ALA A 300 2.91 11.52 -4.53
N ALA A 301 2.97 10.59 -3.57
CA ALA A 301 4.13 9.72 -3.36
C ALA A 301 4.40 8.81 -4.57
N LEU A 302 3.35 8.22 -5.15
CA LEU A 302 3.47 7.39 -6.36
C LEU A 302 3.83 8.22 -7.59
N GLN A 303 3.36 9.46 -7.70
CA GLN A 303 3.78 10.38 -8.76
C GLN A 303 5.24 10.80 -8.60
N GLU A 304 5.71 11.01 -7.37
CA GLU A 304 7.12 11.24 -7.07
C GLU A 304 7.97 10.01 -7.42
N GLU A 305 7.53 8.82 -7.03
CA GLU A 305 8.20 7.56 -7.40
C GLU A 305 8.21 7.35 -8.92
N LEU A 306 7.09 7.62 -9.60
CA LEU A 306 7.00 7.53 -11.05
C LEU A 306 7.82 8.61 -11.75
N THR A 307 8.00 9.81 -11.21
CA THR A 307 8.86 10.84 -11.81
C THR A 307 10.33 10.49 -11.64
N VAL A 308 10.71 9.91 -10.50
CA VAL A 308 12.04 9.34 -10.27
C VAL A 308 12.30 8.14 -11.20
N LEU A 309 11.30 7.27 -11.43
CA LEU A 309 11.42 6.09 -12.29
C LEU A 309 11.29 6.39 -13.79
N LYS A 310 10.49 7.39 -14.20
CA LYS A 310 10.26 7.76 -15.61
C LYS A 310 11.32 8.71 -16.17
N GLY A 311 12.19 9.28 -15.35
CA GLY A 311 13.40 9.94 -15.86
C GLY A 311 13.15 11.14 -16.77
N ASP A 312 12.16 12.00 -16.49
CA ASP A 312 12.04 13.32 -17.13
C ASP A 312 13.05 14.32 -16.53
N VAL A 313 14.32 13.94 -16.52
CA VAL A 313 15.40 14.93 -16.41
C VAL A 313 15.56 15.51 -17.81
N LYS A 314 15.06 16.73 -18.03
CA LYS A 314 15.32 17.48 -19.27
C LYS A 314 16.79 17.31 -19.66
N GLU A 315 17.04 16.82 -20.88
CA GLU A 315 18.37 16.94 -21.50
C GLU A 315 18.67 18.44 -21.53
N GLY A 316 19.49 18.91 -20.58
CA GLY A 316 19.86 20.32 -20.53
C GLY A 316 20.68 20.66 -21.76
N ASP A 317 20.46 21.85 -22.33
CA ASP A 317 21.22 22.39 -23.46
C ASP A 317 22.74 22.25 -23.27
N ASP A 318 23.46 22.18 -24.39
CA ASP A 318 24.93 22.13 -24.38
C ASP A 318 25.52 23.37 -23.69
N LEU A 319 26.17 23.14 -22.54
CA LEU A 319 26.81 24.18 -21.73
C LEU A 319 28.00 24.80 -22.46
N LYS A 320 28.13 26.13 -22.38
CA LYS A 320 29.30 26.84 -22.92
C LYS A 320 30.56 26.51 -22.11
N GLU A 321 31.73 26.65 -22.71
CA GLU A 321 33.04 26.36 -22.08
C GLU A 321 33.18 27.00 -20.69
N TYR A 322 32.82 28.29 -20.58
CA TYR A 322 32.86 29.05 -19.32
C TYR A 322 31.96 28.45 -18.22
N GLU A 323 30.82 27.86 -18.59
CA GLU A 323 29.89 27.25 -17.63
C GLU A 323 30.41 25.88 -17.14
N LYS A 324 31.10 25.14 -18.02
CA LYS A 324 31.79 23.90 -17.68
C LYS A 324 32.94 24.18 -16.70
N ASP A 325 33.71 25.24 -16.91
CA ASP A 325 34.80 25.64 -16.01
C ASP A 325 34.31 26.09 -14.64
N LYS A 326 33.22 26.87 -14.60
CA LYS A 326 32.57 27.27 -13.34
C LYS A 326 32.04 26.06 -12.56
N LEU A 327 31.48 25.08 -13.27
CA LEU A 327 31.00 23.83 -12.68
C LEU A 327 32.16 22.96 -12.17
N ARG A 328 33.28 22.91 -12.90
CA ARG A 328 34.51 22.25 -12.47
C ARG A 328 35.06 22.88 -11.18
N GLN A 329 35.12 24.20 -11.10
CA GLN A 329 35.60 24.90 -9.90
C GLN A 329 34.75 24.58 -8.66
N LYS A 330 33.43 24.54 -8.81
CA LYS A 330 32.51 24.13 -7.74
C LYS A 330 32.70 22.67 -7.30
N VAL A 331 33.00 21.77 -8.24
CA VAL A 331 33.33 20.37 -7.94
C VAL A 331 34.65 20.28 -7.16
N VAL A 332 35.65 21.11 -7.49
CA VAL A 332 36.92 21.20 -6.75
C VAL A 332 36.71 21.73 -5.32
N GLU A 333 35.93 22.81 -5.18
CA GLU A 333 35.61 23.40 -3.88
C GLU A 333 34.83 22.42 -3.00
N TYR A 334 33.89 21.67 -3.58
CA TYR A 334 33.16 20.61 -2.91
C TYR A 334 34.07 19.45 -2.49
N ALA A 335 34.94 18.95 -3.38
CA ALA A 335 35.83 17.83 -3.09
C ALA A 335 36.88 18.16 -2.01
N ASN A 336 37.26 19.43 -1.87
CA ASN A 336 38.20 19.91 -0.87
C ASN A 336 37.53 20.37 0.43
N ASN A 337 36.20 20.28 0.54
CA ASN A 337 35.48 20.64 1.75
C ASN A 337 35.55 19.48 2.78
N PRO A 338 36.08 19.70 3.99
CA PRO A 338 36.19 18.66 5.02
C PRO A 338 34.84 18.29 5.68
N ASP A 339 33.76 19.02 5.41
CA ASP A 339 32.43 18.77 5.96
C ASP A 339 31.72 17.60 5.22
N ALA A 340 31.30 16.58 5.99
CA ALA A 340 30.64 15.38 5.45
C ALA A 340 29.21 15.64 4.96
N ASP A 341 28.58 16.72 5.43
CA ASP A 341 27.23 17.13 5.04
C ASP A 341 27.23 18.24 3.97
N ALA A 342 28.40 18.57 3.42
CA ALA A 342 28.51 19.52 2.31
C ALA A 342 27.71 19.01 1.09
N HIS A 343 27.11 19.94 0.34
CA HIS A 343 26.36 19.63 -0.88
C HIS A 343 26.94 20.37 -2.09
N LEU A 344 27.06 19.67 -3.22
CA LEU A 344 27.53 20.27 -4.47
C LEU A 344 26.42 21.13 -5.09
N ASN A 345 26.53 22.45 -4.93
CA ASN A 345 25.54 23.39 -5.47
C ASN A 345 25.73 23.61 -6.99
N MET A 346 25.03 22.81 -7.80
CA MET A 346 25.04 22.85 -9.27
C MET A 346 24.07 23.89 -9.88
N GLY A 347 23.32 24.62 -9.06
CA GLY A 347 22.20 25.44 -9.51
C GLY A 347 21.03 24.58 -10.01
N GLU A 348 20.37 24.98 -11.10
CA GLU A 348 19.33 24.15 -11.73
C GLU A 348 19.89 22.80 -12.18
N ILE A 349 19.28 21.73 -11.68
CA ILE A 349 19.69 20.35 -11.85
C ILE A 349 19.32 19.87 -13.25
N SER A 350 20.32 19.51 -14.06
CA SER A 350 20.13 18.91 -15.38
C SER A 350 21.04 17.70 -15.58
N TYR A 351 20.63 16.76 -16.44
CA TYR A 351 21.40 15.55 -16.74
C TYR A 351 22.79 15.88 -17.27
N THR A 352 22.92 16.89 -18.11
CA THR A 352 24.18 17.37 -18.68
C THR A 352 25.16 17.85 -17.60
N LYS A 353 24.68 18.61 -16.61
CA LYS A 353 25.50 19.06 -15.47
C LYS A 353 25.87 17.90 -14.55
N MET A 354 24.92 17.02 -14.24
CA MET A 354 25.17 15.82 -13.42
C MET A 354 26.23 14.92 -14.06
N ARG A 355 26.12 14.64 -15.36
CA ARG A 355 27.09 13.84 -16.12
C ARG A 355 28.47 14.49 -16.12
N LEU A 356 28.57 15.81 -16.29
CA LEU A 356 29.85 16.53 -16.25
C LEU A 356 30.46 16.57 -14.84
N CYS A 357 29.67 16.85 -13.80
CA CYS A 357 30.12 16.80 -12.41
C CYS A 357 30.62 15.41 -12.02
N PHE A 358 29.89 14.37 -12.40
CA PHE A 358 30.33 12.99 -12.20
C PHE A 358 31.60 12.69 -12.98
N GLY A 359 31.72 13.18 -14.22
CA GLY A 359 32.94 13.10 -15.02
C GLY A 359 34.14 13.78 -14.35
N PHE A 360 33.96 14.97 -13.76
CA PHE A 360 35.01 15.70 -13.04
C PHE A 360 35.37 15.03 -11.72
N LEU A 361 34.39 14.60 -10.91
CA LEU A 361 34.63 13.82 -9.70
C LEU A 361 35.34 12.50 -10.00
N LYS A 362 34.91 11.80 -11.06
CA LYS A 362 35.57 10.59 -11.54
C LYS A 362 37.00 10.90 -11.98
N ALA A 363 37.25 12.00 -12.67
CA ALA A 363 38.59 12.44 -13.07
C ALA A 363 39.47 12.88 -11.87
N MET A 364 38.88 13.35 -10.77
CA MET A 364 39.60 13.67 -9.52
C MET A 364 39.94 12.41 -8.72
N ILE A 365 38.97 11.50 -8.56
CA ILE A 365 39.15 10.22 -7.87
C ILE A 365 40.14 9.35 -8.65
N THR A 366 40.01 9.30 -9.99
CA THR A 366 40.99 8.62 -10.86
C THR A 366 42.25 9.45 -11.09
N GLY A 367 42.25 10.74 -10.75
CA GLY A 367 43.39 11.64 -10.86
C GLY A 367 44.42 11.39 -9.77
N ASP A 368 44.01 11.39 -8.50
CA ASP A 368 44.94 11.26 -7.36
C ASP A 368 45.10 9.81 -6.86
N SER A 369 44.06 8.97 -6.92
CA SER A 369 44.20 7.55 -6.53
C SER A 369 44.70 6.66 -7.67
N ALA A 370 44.39 6.95 -8.94
CA ALA A 370 44.94 6.17 -10.04
C ALA A 370 46.37 6.58 -10.41
N THR A 371 46.81 7.82 -10.13
CA THR A 371 48.23 8.19 -10.21
C THR A 371 49.02 7.43 -9.15
N ALA A 372 48.61 7.47 -7.88
CA ALA A 372 49.29 6.71 -6.81
C ALA A 372 49.33 5.20 -7.08
N ILE A 373 48.24 4.58 -7.56
CA ILE A 373 48.22 3.16 -7.92
C ILE A 373 49.05 2.88 -9.17
N ARG A 374 49.03 3.75 -10.19
CA ARG A 374 49.82 3.61 -11.43
C ARG A 374 51.31 3.81 -11.15
N GLU A 375 51.68 4.77 -10.33
CA GLU A 375 53.04 5.04 -9.85
C GLU A 375 53.56 3.90 -8.97
N ASN A 376 52.76 3.40 -8.03
CA ASN A 376 53.14 2.24 -7.22
C ASN A 376 53.26 0.97 -8.05
N LYS A 377 52.42 0.77 -9.07
CA LYS A 377 52.53 -0.35 -10.03
C LYS A 377 53.76 -0.22 -10.93
N ALA A 378 54.10 1.00 -11.36
CA ALA A 378 55.31 1.29 -12.14
C ALA A 378 56.59 1.13 -11.29
N LEU A 379 56.57 1.59 -10.04
CA LEU A 379 57.63 1.43 -9.05
C LEU A 379 57.87 -0.04 -8.73
N LEU A 380 56.79 -0.82 -8.54
CA LEU A 380 56.86 -2.25 -8.31
C LEU A 380 57.54 -2.97 -9.49
N LYS A 381 57.16 -2.63 -10.72
CA LYS A 381 57.79 -3.17 -11.94
C LYS A 381 59.29 -2.86 -11.98
N LYS A 382 59.68 -1.59 -11.75
CA LYS A 382 61.09 -1.17 -11.70
C LYS A 382 61.90 -1.90 -10.62
N LYS A 383 61.31 -2.15 -9.45
CA LYS A 383 61.95 -2.89 -8.36
C LYS A 383 62.10 -4.38 -8.69
N TYR A 384 61.12 -5.00 -9.34
CA TYR A 384 61.25 -6.38 -9.83
C TYR A 384 62.36 -6.53 -10.88
N ASP A 385 62.46 -5.58 -11.82
CA ASP A 385 63.52 -5.59 -12.83
C ASP A 385 64.91 -5.43 -12.20
N THR A 386 65.03 -4.55 -11.19
CA THR A 386 66.27 -4.35 -10.43
C THR A 386 66.63 -5.60 -9.60
N ALA A 387 65.65 -6.24 -8.96
CA ALA A 387 65.85 -7.48 -8.20
C ALA A 387 66.32 -8.62 -9.10
N LYS A 388 65.78 -8.70 -10.33
CA LYS A 388 66.19 -9.69 -11.33
C LYS A 388 67.64 -9.49 -11.77
N ALA A 389 68.05 -8.24 -12.03
CA ALA A 389 69.44 -7.92 -12.36
C ALA A 389 70.40 -8.25 -11.21
N LEU A 390 70.05 -7.86 -9.98
CA LEU A 390 70.86 -8.11 -8.80
C LEU A 390 70.97 -9.61 -8.46
N ALA A 391 69.89 -10.38 -8.65
CA ALA A 391 69.91 -11.83 -8.52
C ALA A 391 70.84 -12.49 -9.55
N ALA A 392 70.93 -11.95 -10.77
CA ALA A 392 71.89 -12.40 -11.77
C ALA A 392 73.33 -12.16 -11.31
N THR A 393 73.65 -10.96 -10.79
CA THR A 393 74.98 -10.62 -10.26
C THR A 393 75.36 -11.48 -9.05
N VAL A 394 74.40 -11.75 -8.14
CA VAL A 394 74.62 -12.64 -6.98
C VAL A 394 74.90 -14.07 -7.43
N ASN A 395 74.18 -14.57 -8.42
CA ASN A 395 74.41 -15.89 -8.99
C ASN A 395 75.74 -15.98 -9.74
N GLU A 396 76.13 -14.93 -10.47
CA GLU A 396 77.42 -14.84 -11.14
C GLU A 396 78.57 -14.85 -10.14
N ALA A 397 78.51 -14.02 -9.09
CA ALA A 397 79.50 -14.03 -8.02
C ALA A 397 79.60 -15.40 -7.34
N ARG A 398 78.45 -16.08 -7.13
CA ARG A 398 78.42 -17.45 -6.58
C ARG A 398 79.10 -18.46 -7.51
N ASN A 399 78.87 -18.35 -8.82
CA ASN A 399 79.51 -19.22 -9.81
C ASN A 399 81.02 -18.96 -9.91
N SER A 400 81.45 -17.70 -9.92
CA SER A 400 82.89 -17.35 -9.88
C SER A 400 83.57 -17.85 -8.62
N ILE A 401 82.92 -17.77 -7.45
CA ILE A 401 83.45 -18.37 -6.20
C ILE A 401 83.62 -19.88 -6.39
N LYS A 402 82.62 -20.57 -6.96
CA LYS A 402 82.68 -22.02 -7.18
C LYS A 402 83.81 -22.41 -8.13
N GLU A 403 83.97 -21.70 -9.25
CA GLU A 403 85.03 -21.93 -10.23
C GLU A 403 86.43 -21.64 -9.68
N LEU A 404 86.61 -20.53 -8.98
CA LEU A 404 87.89 -20.18 -8.35
C LEU A 404 88.25 -21.15 -7.22
N THR A 405 87.27 -21.64 -6.47
CA THR A 405 87.49 -22.68 -5.45
C THR A 405 87.93 -24.00 -6.09
N ALA A 406 87.32 -24.39 -7.21
CA ALA A 406 87.74 -25.57 -7.96
C ALA A 406 89.16 -25.41 -8.57
N LYS A 407 89.49 -24.22 -9.08
CA LYS A 407 90.86 -23.90 -9.56
C LYS A 407 91.89 -23.92 -8.42
N MET A 408 91.53 -23.40 -7.25
CA MET A 408 92.34 -23.45 -6.03
C MET A 408 92.62 -24.90 -5.60
N GLU A 409 91.58 -25.74 -5.55
CA GLU A 409 91.73 -27.16 -5.24
C GLU A 409 92.63 -27.87 -6.25
N LYS A 410 92.43 -27.62 -7.55
CA LYS A 410 93.28 -28.19 -8.60
C LYS A 410 94.74 -27.77 -8.50
N LEU A 411 95.02 -26.48 -8.25
CA LEU A 411 96.39 -25.99 -8.05
C LEU A 411 97.04 -26.63 -6.82
N ARG A 412 96.30 -26.81 -5.73
CA ARG A 412 96.78 -27.51 -4.53
C ARG A 412 97.06 -28.99 -4.80
N THR A 413 96.23 -29.68 -5.57
CA THR A 413 96.48 -31.08 -5.97
C THR A 413 97.67 -31.20 -6.91
N ASP A 414 97.78 -30.33 -7.92
CA ASP A 414 98.89 -30.34 -8.89
C ASP A 414 100.22 -30.01 -8.19
N LYS A 415 100.23 -29.08 -7.22
CA LYS A 415 101.41 -28.76 -6.40
C LYS A 415 101.78 -29.89 -5.42
N ALA A 416 100.80 -30.60 -4.86
CA ALA A 416 101.04 -31.79 -4.04
C ALA A 416 101.60 -32.95 -4.88
N VAL A 417 101.12 -33.16 -6.11
CA VAL A 417 101.65 -34.14 -7.05
C VAL A 417 103.07 -33.76 -7.50
N ALA A 418 103.31 -32.48 -7.81
CA ALA A 418 104.64 -31.98 -8.17
C ALA A 418 105.64 -32.11 -7.02
N SER A 419 105.26 -31.81 -5.77
CA SER A 419 106.17 -31.96 -4.63
C SER A 419 106.57 -33.42 -4.42
N VAL A 420 105.65 -34.38 -4.64
CA VAL A 420 105.90 -35.83 -4.59
C VAL A 420 106.86 -36.29 -5.70
N ILE A 421 106.86 -35.65 -6.87
CA ILE A 421 107.82 -35.93 -7.95
C ILE A 421 109.20 -35.35 -7.62
N THR A 422 109.27 -34.15 -7.03
CA THR A 422 110.55 -33.49 -6.68
C THR A 422 111.21 -34.07 -5.42
N THR A 423 110.48 -34.79 -4.55
CA THR A 423 111.05 -35.37 -3.32
C THR A 423 112.07 -36.51 -3.56
N ASN A 424 112.29 -36.92 -4.81
CA ASN A 424 113.33 -37.90 -5.15
C ASN A 424 114.73 -37.31 -5.45
N LEU A 425 114.92 -35.99 -5.43
CA LEU A 425 116.27 -35.41 -5.35
C LEU A 425 116.30 -34.17 -4.44
N SER A 426 117.03 -34.32 -3.33
CA SER A 426 117.50 -33.31 -2.36
C SER A 426 116.51 -32.71 -1.34
N THR A 427 116.81 -33.03 -0.08
CA THR A 427 116.40 -32.39 1.17
C THR A 427 116.82 -30.93 1.24
N THR A 428 115.87 -30.00 1.31
CA THR A 428 116.00 -28.72 2.03
C THR A 428 114.61 -28.25 2.46
N ILE A 429 114.52 -27.79 3.71
CA ILE A 429 113.35 -27.19 4.33
C ILE A 429 113.05 -25.87 3.61
N GLU A 430 111.94 -25.79 2.87
CA GLU A 430 111.36 -24.50 2.46
C GLU A 430 110.01 -24.32 3.15
N SER A 431 110.03 -23.38 4.08
CA SER A 431 108.91 -22.67 4.67
C SER A 431 107.74 -22.49 3.72
N GLY A 432 106.53 -22.70 4.24
CA GLY A 432 105.25 -22.42 3.59
C GLY A 432 105.08 -20.96 3.17
N LEU A 433 105.75 -20.59 2.08
CA LEU A 433 105.42 -19.44 1.26
C LEU A 433 104.29 -19.90 0.34
N VAL A 434 103.08 -19.43 0.65
CA VAL A 434 101.92 -19.50 -0.23
C VAL A 434 102.37 -18.94 -1.59
N SER A 435 102.14 -19.68 -2.67
CA SER A 435 102.52 -19.20 -4.02
C SER A 435 101.82 -17.87 -4.29
N ASP A 436 102.48 -16.91 -4.92
CA ASP A 436 101.84 -15.62 -5.30
C ASP A 436 100.51 -15.86 -6.04
N ASP A 437 100.45 -16.92 -6.86
CA ASP A 437 99.24 -17.36 -7.56
C ASP A 437 98.12 -17.86 -6.62
N GLU A 438 98.47 -18.53 -5.52
CA GLU A 438 97.51 -19.01 -4.53
C GLU A 438 96.97 -17.82 -3.71
N MET A 439 97.84 -16.87 -3.33
CA MET A 439 97.41 -15.61 -2.71
C MET A 439 96.49 -14.81 -3.62
N ALA A 440 96.78 -14.76 -4.94
CA ALA A 440 95.95 -14.06 -5.92
C ALA A 440 94.55 -14.68 -6.05
N ILE A 441 94.44 -16.02 -6.06
CA ILE A 441 93.13 -16.70 -6.14
C ILE A 441 92.35 -16.55 -4.84
N VAL A 442 92.99 -16.63 -3.66
CA VAL A 442 92.33 -16.36 -2.37
C VAL A 442 91.79 -14.92 -2.33
N ALA A 443 92.60 -13.94 -2.75
CA ALA A 443 92.19 -12.55 -2.82
C ALA A 443 90.99 -12.34 -3.79
N ALA A 444 90.99 -13.04 -4.94
CA ALA A 444 89.89 -13.02 -5.89
C ALA A 444 88.61 -13.67 -5.32
N ILE A 445 88.72 -14.81 -4.63
CA ILE A 445 87.59 -15.47 -3.94
C ILE A 445 87.01 -14.53 -2.88
N ASP A 446 87.85 -13.87 -2.08
CA ASP A 446 87.39 -12.95 -1.04
C ASP A 446 86.78 -11.66 -1.62
N ALA A 447 87.24 -11.20 -2.77
CA ALA A 447 86.58 -10.14 -3.53
C ALA A 447 85.17 -10.56 -3.98
N HIS A 448 85.02 -11.75 -4.58
CA HIS A 448 83.71 -12.26 -5.00
C HIS A 448 82.79 -12.60 -3.83
N LYS A 449 83.31 -13.10 -2.69
CA LYS A 449 82.53 -13.31 -1.46
C LYS A 449 82.00 -12.00 -0.89
N ARG A 450 82.81 -10.93 -0.91
CA ARG A 450 82.35 -9.58 -0.55
C ARG A 450 81.26 -9.10 -1.49
N ALA A 451 81.44 -9.24 -2.81
CA ALA A 451 80.43 -8.90 -3.81
C ALA A 451 79.12 -9.69 -3.62
N TYR A 452 79.22 -11.00 -3.36
CA TYR A 452 78.06 -11.86 -3.06
C TYR A 452 77.33 -11.39 -1.81
N LYS A 453 78.04 -11.10 -0.71
CA LYS A 453 77.44 -10.64 0.56
C LYS A 453 76.73 -9.29 0.39
N VAL A 454 77.36 -8.35 -0.33
CA VAL A 454 76.76 -7.04 -0.63
C VAL A 454 75.51 -7.20 -1.50
N GLY A 455 75.62 -7.93 -2.61
CA GLY A 455 74.48 -8.16 -3.51
C GLY A 455 73.34 -8.94 -2.86
N PHE A 456 73.64 -9.90 -1.99
CA PHE A 456 72.62 -10.66 -1.26
C PHE A 456 71.86 -9.79 -0.25
N ASN A 457 72.57 -8.93 0.48
CA ASN A 457 71.93 -7.99 1.42
C ASN A 457 71.03 -7.00 0.69
N GLN A 458 71.52 -6.41 -0.41
CA GLN A 458 70.73 -5.53 -1.27
C GLN A 458 69.49 -6.23 -1.86
N LEU A 459 69.60 -7.51 -2.24
CA LEU A 459 68.46 -8.30 -2.74
C LEU A 459 67.41 -8.53 -1.66
N ASN A 460 67.85 -8.79 -0.42
CA ASN A 460 66.97 -9.04 0.70
C ASN A 460 66.23 -7.77 1.13
N ASP A 461 66.89 -6.61 1.10
CA ASP A 461 66.26 -5.32 1.39
C ASP A 461 65.26 -4.94 0.29
N LEU A 462 65.63 -5.12 -0.98
CA LEU A 462 64.72 -4.89 -2.10
C LEU A 462 63.48 -5.80 -2.06
N LYS A 463 63.62 -7.05 -1.57
CA LYS A 463 62.50 -7.97 -1.35
C LYS A 463 61.51 -7.44 -0.30
N LYS A 464 62.01 -6.86 0.81
CA LYS A 464 61.15 -6.25 1.84
C LYS A 464 60.40 -5.03 1.28
N GLU A 465 61.07 -4.21 0.47
CA GLU A 465 60.45 -3.06 -0.18
C GLU A 465 59.36 -3.47 -1.18
N ILE A 466 59.57 -4.52 -1.97
CA ILE A 466 58.56 -5.09 -2.87
C ILE A 466 57.34 -5.56 -2.08
N GLN A 467 57.54 -6.28 -0.98
CA GLN A 467 56.43 -6.73 -0.11
C GLN A 467 55.65 -5.56 0.49
N HIS A 468 56.35 -4.50 0.89
CA HIS A 468 55.72 -3.29 1.42
C HIS A 468 54.83 -2.59 0.38
N VAL A 469 55.35 -2.39 -0.84
CA VAL A 469 54.58 -1.76 -1.94
C VAL A 469 53.39 -2.62 -2.37
N GLN A 470 53.52 -3.95 -2.36
CA GLN A 470 52.38 -4.85 -2.61
C GLN A 470 51.29 -4.73 -1.56
N LYS A 471 51.67 -4.65 -0.28
CA LYS A 471 50.70 -4.45 0.82
C LYS A 471 49.99 -3.11 0.70
N MET A 472 50.69 -2.05 0.30
CA MET A 472 50.09 -0.74 0.04
C MET A 472 49.06 -0.77 -1.09
N LEU A 473 49.35 -1.48 -2.19
CA LEU A 473 48.40 -1.66 -3.30
C LEU A 473 47.14 -2.43 -2.87
N GLU A 474 47.29 -3.49 -2.07
CA GLU A 474 46.16 -4.29 -1.60
C GLU A 474 45.28 -3.53 -0.60
N MET A 475 45.89 -2.76 0.30
CA MET A 475 45.16 -1.86 1.21
C MET A 475 44.42 -0.76 0.44
N GLY A 476 45.04 -0.20 -0.59
CA GLY A 476 44.40 0.76 -1.49
C GLY A 476 43.18 0.16 -2.20
N ARG A 477 43.29 -1.08 -2.69
CA ARG A 477 42.19 -1.83 -3.32
C ARG A 477 41.03 -2.07 -2.35
N LEU A 478 41.33 -2.53 -1.13
CA LEU A 478 40.34 -2.81 -0.08
C LEU A 478 39.62 -1.53 0.38
N LYS A 479 40.35 -0.41 0.49
CA LYS A 479 39.75 0.88 0.82
C LYS A 479 38.77 1.33 -0.27
N LEU A 480 39.17 1.22 -1.54
CA LEU A 480 38.31 1.54 -2.69
C LEU A 480 37.02 0.70 -2.72
N GLN A 481 37.14 -0.58 -2.36
CA GLN A 481 36.01 -1.49 -2.24
C GLN A 481 35.08 -1.08 -1.08
N LYS A 482 35.64 -0.75 0.08
CA LYS A 482 34.88 -0.29 1.24
C LYS A 482 34.17 1.04 1.00
N ASP A 483 34.83 1.98 0.33
CA ASP A 483 34.26 3.28 -0.02
C ASP A 483 33.11 3.11 -1.03
N PHE A 484 33.24 2.17 -1.97
CA PHE A 484 32.17 1.78 -2.89
C PHE A 484 30.98 1.13 -2.16
N ASP A 485 31.24 0.21 -1.24
CA ASP A 485 30.20 -0.44 -0.43
C ASP A 485 29.45 0.58 0.45
N GLY A 486 30.17 1.54 1.04
CA GLY A 486 29.58 2.62 1.82
C GLY A 486 28.71 3.57 0.98
N TRP A 487 29.18 3.93 -0.22
CA TRP A 487 28.38 4.69 -1.19
C TRP A 487 27.12 3.92 -1.62
N TYR A 488 27.22 2.61 -1.85
CA TYR A 488 26.11 1.75 -2.28
C TYR A 488 25.04 1.60 -1.18
N GLN A 489 25.45 1.48 0.09
CA GLN A 489 24.53 1.45 1.23
C GLN A 489 23.78 2.77 1.40
N ALA A 490 24.45 3.92 1.19
CA ALA A 490 23.84 5.24 1.29
C ALA A 490 22.77 5.52 0.19
N GLN A 491 22.79 4.77 -0.91
CA GLN A 491 21.82 4.90 -2.02
C GLN A 491 20.52 4.06 -1.83
N GLY A 492 20.31 3.46 -0.65
CA GLY A 492 18.99 2.92 -0.26
C GLY A 492 18.53 1.64 -0.97
N ARG A 493 19.44 0.83 -1.54
CA ARG A 493 19.11 -0.47 -2.17
C ARG A 493 19.98 -1.64 -1.69
N GLY A 494 20.27 -1.73 -0.40
CA GLY A 494 21.13 -2.81 0.11
C GLY A 494 20.85 -3.22 1.55
N HIS A 495 19.75 -3.93 1.79
CA HIS A 495 19.65 -4.77 2.98
C HIS A 495 20.02 -6.22 2.62
N LEU A 496 20.94 -6.78 3.42
CA LEU A 496 21.37 -8.18 3.55
C LEU A 496 22.34 -8.77 2.50
N VAL A 497 23.64 -8.71 2.82
CA VAL A 497 24.58 -9.81 2.47
C VAL A 497 25.39 -10.33 3.68
N THR A 498 25.51 -9.60 4.78
CA THR A 498 26.39 -10.03 5.89
C THR A 498 25.68 -10.49 7.17
N GLU A 499 24.42 -10.15 7.42
CA GLU A 499 23.76 -10.47 8.71
C GLU A 499 22.84 -11.72 8.70
N THR A 500 22.48 -12.28 7.55
CA THR A 500 21.61 -13.47 7.50
C THR A 500 22.34 -14.80 7.65
N LEU A 501 23.66 -14.81 7.89
CA LEU A 501 24.46 -16.04 7.98
C LEU A 501 24.69 -16.56 9.41
N VAL A 502 24.14 -15.91 10.45
CA VAL A 502 24.29 -16.39 11.84
C VAL A 502 22.98 -16.85 12.46
N ASN A 503 21.81 -16.37 12.03
CA ASN A 503 20.54 -16.76 12.64
C ASN A 503 19.47 -17.06 11.59
N LYS A 504 19.37 -18.34 11.20
CA LYS A 504 18.10 -19.08 11.00
C LYS A 504 18.43 -20.49 10.52
N GLN A 505 18.55 -21.40 11.48
CA GLN A 505 17.94 -22.72 11.29
C GLN A 505 16.43 -22.52 11.14
N ASP A 506 15.84 -23.35 10.29
CA ASP A 506 14.40 -23.50 10.00
C ASP A 506 13.74 -22.34 9.25
N VAL A 507 13.49 -22.55 7.95
CA VAL A 507 12.15 -22.76 7.35
C VAL A 507 12.32 -23.03 5.85
N ALA A 508 11.68 -24.11 5.37
CA ALA A 508 11.72 -24.61 4.00
C ALA A 508 10.73 -23.87 3.07
N VAL A 509 11.16 -23.52 1.84
CA VAL A 509 10.34 -23.26 0.64
C VAL A 509 11.30 -23.44 -0.57
N GLY A 510 11.19 -24.45 -1.44
CA GLY A 510 10.25 -24.57 -2.56
C GLY A 510 10.96 -24.21 -3.89
N GLU A 511 11.44 -25.22 -4.64
CA GLU A 511 12.10 -25.05 -5.95
C GLU A 511 11.07 -24.94 -7.08
N GLU A 512 11.06 -23.82 -7.82
CA GLU A 512 10.44 -23.73 -9.15
C GLU A 512 11.47 -23.31 -10.20
N CYS A 513 11.59 -24.12 -11.26
CA CYS A 513 12.43 -23.86 -12.44
C CYS A 513 11.60 -23.13 -13.51
N ILE A 514 12.07 -21.97 -13.97
CA ILE A 514 11.46 -21.18 -15.05
C ILE A 514 11.67 -21.90 -16.40
N GLN A 515 10.60 -22.19 -17.14
CA GLN A 515 10.70 -22.79 -18.49
C GLN A 515 11.03 -21.71 -19.55
N LYS A 516 11.80 -22.10 -20.58
CA LYS A 516 12.36 -21.17 -21.59
C LYS A 516 11.31 -20.37 -22.38
N ASP A 517 10.08 -20.86 -22.45
CA ASP A 517 9.01 -20.24 -23.24
C ASP A 517 8.31 -19.06 -22.53
N ASP A 518 8.59 -18.84 -21.24
CA ASP A 518 8.00 -17.76 -20.43
C ASP A 518 8.86 -16.48 -20.38
N ILE A 519 9.96 -16.41 -21.14
CA ILE A 519 10.82 -15.22 -21.17
C ILE A 519 10.17 -14.16 -22.08
N PRO A 520 9.78 -12.97 -21.56
CA PRO A 520 9.15 -11.92 -22.36
C PRO A 520 10.10 -11.43 -23.46
N LYS A 521 9.61 -11.41 -24.70
CA LYS A 521 10.36 -10.89 -25.86
C LYS A 521 10.07 -9.41 -26.07
N THR A 522 11.13 -8.64 -26.27
CA THR A 522 11.11 -7.20 -26.50
C THR A 522 10.95 -6.83 -27.97
N GLY A 523 11.10 -7.80 -28.89
CA GLY A 523 10.93 -7.62 -30.33
C GLY A 523 12.21 -7.16 -31.05
N ASP A 524 13.27 -6.84 -30.30
CA ASP A 524 14.62 -6.64 -30.84
C ASP A 524 15.41 -7.95 -30.71
N ALA A 525 15.80 -8.51 -31.85
CA ALA A 525 16.46 -9.81 -31.93
C ALA A 525 17.84 -9.86 -31.26
N ALA A 526 18.53 -8.72 -31.11
CA ALA A 526 19.82 -8.68 -30.42
C ALA A 526 19.62 -8.68 -28.90
N VAL A 527 18.66 -7.88 -28.42
CA VAL A 527 18.34 -7.77 -26.98
C VAL A 527 17.70 -9.07 -26.47
N ASP A 528 16.79 -9.67 -27.23
CA ASP A 528 16.14 -10.92 -26.85
C ASP A 528 17.13 -12.09 -26.78
N LYS A 529 18.20 -12.05 -27.59
CA LYS A 529 19.29 -13.03 -27.55
C LYS A 529 20.15 -12.89 -26.30
N ASP A 530 20.43 -11.66 -25.87
CA ASP A 530 21.18 -11.39 -24.64
C ASP A 530 20.36 -11.70 -23.38
N VAL A 531 19.06 -11.39 -23.38
CA VAL A 531 18.13 -11.74 -22.30
C VAL A 531 18.00 -13.25 -22.17
N THR A 532 17.84 -13.97 -23.29
CA THR A 532 17.80 -15.45 -23.28
C THR A 532 19.13 -16.03 -22.79
N GLY A 533 20.26 -15.47 -23.23
CA GLY A 533 21.60 -15.87 -22.79
C GLY A 533 21.84 -15.66 -21.28
N PHE A 534 21.28 -14.60 -20.70
CA PHE A 534 21.34 -14.33 -19.27
C PHE A 534 20.58 -15.39 -18.46
N TYR A 535 19.36 -15.76 -18.86
CA TYR A 535 18.58 -16.78 -18.16
C TYR A 535 19.16 -18.19 -18.32
N GLU A 536 19.75 -18.52 -19.47
CA GLU A 536 20.49 -19.78 -19.65
C GLU A 536 21.74 -19.85 -18.77
N ALA A 537 22.51 -18.76 -18.66
CA ALA A 537 23.66 -18.69 -17.76
C ALA A 537 23.25 -18.81 -16.28
N LEU A 538 22.11 -18.22 -15.91
CA LEU A 538 21.56 -18.29 -14.57
C LEU A 538 21.11 -19.72 -14.21
N ASP A 539 20.45 -20.43 -15.12
CA ASP A 539 20.04 -21.82 -14.93
C ASP A 539 21.24 -22.79 -14.85
N ILE A 540 22.27 -22.57 -15.68
CA ILE A 540 23.54 -23.31 -15.62
C ILE A 540 24.21 -23.12 -14.25
N LEU A 541 24.24 -21.90 -13.72
CA LEU A 541 24.80 -21.61 -12.39
C LEU A 541 24.02 -22.29 -11.25
N LYS A 542 22.68 -22.29 -11.32
CA LYS A 542 21.82 -22.98 -10.35
C LYS A 542 22.03 -24.50 -10.36
N ARG A 543 22.15 -25.12 -11.54
CA ARG A 543 22.42 -26.56 -11.70
C ARG A 543 23.83 -26.97 -11.28
N ARG A 544 24.81 -26.05 -11.36
CA ARG A 544 26.21 -26.31 -10.97
C ARG A 544 26.41 -26.30 -9.46
N ASN A 545 25.62 -25.51 -8.74
CA ASN A 545 25.64 -25.46 -7.27
C ASN A 545 24.87 -26.61 -6.61
N SER A 546 23.84 -27.17 -7.27
CA SER A 546 23.09 -28.33 -6.79
C SER A 546 23.81 -29.68 -6.95
N ARG A 547 24.87 -29.76 -7.77
CA ARG A 547 25.71 -30.99 -7.94
C ARG A 547 26.94 -31.06 -7.02
N LYS A 548 27.07 -30.14 -6.05
CA LYS A 548 28.18 -30.11 -5.08
C LYS A 548 27.74 -30.23 -3.61
N LEU A 549 26.50 -30.65 -3.39
CA LEU A 549 25.97 -31.06 -2.08
C LEU A 549 26.00 -32.58 -1.95
#